data_AF-A0A9P0GCC8-F1
#
_entry.id   AF-A0A9P0GCC8-F1
#
_cell.length_a   1.000
_cell.length_b   1.000
_cell.length_c   1.000
_cell.angle_alpha   90.00
_cell.angle_beta   90.00
_cell.angle_gamma   90.00
#
_symmetry.space_group_name_H-M   'P 1'
#
loop_
_entity.id
_entity.type
_entity.pdbx_description
1 polymer ?
#
loop_
_entity_poly.entity_id
_entity_poly.type
_entity_poly.pdbx_seq_one_letter_code
_entity_poly.pdbx_strand_id
1 'polypeptide(L)'
;MKIITKFKQKNRPNKGNIILEVDVDLSKKISEYGHLNIGWRRCLANEYYNIARCFKCGRYGHTQSTCQNSITCYICAKAHYSKECNNTLEKKCINCLETNKKLGKTLKTDHCLTDPECPCFKRIAELEIKKPRRRSNQRKIKNPLTMKKKMCFSVCF
;
A
#
# COMPACT_ATOMS: atom_id res chain seq x y z
N MET A 1 6.71 -17.14 12.19
CA MET A 1 6.93 -15.77 11.67
C MET A 1 8.30 -15.68 11.01
N LYS A 2 8.43 -15.07 9.82
CA LYS A 2 9.71 -14.91 9.10
C LYS A 2 9.88 -13.46 8.65
N ILE A 3 11.05 -12.86 8.86
CA ILE A 3 11.35 -11.53 8.30
C ILE A 3 11.61 -11.67 6.80
N ILE A 4 10.87 -10.92 5.98
CA ILE A 4 11.05 -10.89 4.52
C ILE A 4 12.00 -9.77 4.13
N THR A 5 11.78 -8.56 4.64
CA THR A 5 12.56 -7.38 4.26
C THR A 5 12.49 -6.32 5.36
N LYS A 6 13.55 -5.52 5.48
CA LYS A 6 13.62 -4.32 6.31
C LYS A 6 13.90 -3.12 5.41
N PHE A 7 13.07 -2.09 5.50
CA PHE A 7 13.26 -0.81 4.83
C PHE A 7 13.65 0.23 5.86
N LYS A 8 14.74 0.95 5.62
CA LYS A 8 15.12 2.13 6.42
C LYS A 8 14.79 3.40 5.65
N GLN A 9 14.34 4.44 6.33
CA GLN A 9 14.15 5.75 5.70
C GLN A 9 15.52 6.41 5.50
N LYS A 10 15.78 6.93 4.28
CA LYS A 10 17.06 7.60 3.95
C LYS A 10 17.41 8.75 4.92
N ASN A 11 16.42 9.55 5.29
CA ASN A 11 16.63 10.76 6.12
C ASN A 11 16.43 10.50 7.62
N ARG A 12 16.02 9.29 8.01
CA ARG A 12 15.79 8.91 9.41
C ARG A 12 16.20 7.45 9.57
N PRO A 13 17.49 7.15 9.84
CA PRO A 13 17.99 5.78 9.89
C PRO A 13 17.28 4.93 10.97
N ASN A 14 16.80 5.61 12.01
CA ASN A 14 16.04 5.07 13.13
C ASN A 14 14.55 4.85 12.82
N LYS A 15 14.06 5.18 11.61
CA LYS A 15 12.67 4.89 11.22
C LYS A 15 12.64 3.99 9.99
N GLY A 16 11.74 3.04 10.00
CA GLY A 16 11.66 2.05 8.94
C GLY A 16 10.38 1.25 8.95
N ASN A 17 10.30 0.34 7.99
CA ASN A 17 9.21 -0.64 7.90
C ASN A 17 9.82 -2.04 7.83
N ILE A 18 9.27 -2.99 8.59
CA ILE A 18 9.63 -4.40 8.50
C ILE A 18 8.47 -5.16 7.89
N ILE A 19 8.74 -5.98 6.89
CA ILE A 19 7.75 -6.92 6.35
C ILE A 19 7.98 -8.29 6.98
N LEU A 20 6.96 -8.80 7.67
CA LEU A 20 6.96 -10.12 8.27
C LEU A 20 5.96 -11.02 7.54
N GLU A 21 6.39 -12.24 7.28
CA GLU A 21 5.51 -13.33 6.86
C GLU A 21 5.00 -14.06 8.10
N VAL A 22 3.68 -14.03 8.28
CA VAL A 22 2.95 -14.57 9.42
C VAL A 22 1.90 -15.56 8.93
N ASP A 23 1.47 -16.46 9.79
CA ASP A 23 0.36 -17.37 9.50
C ASP A 23 -0.97 -16.59 9.49
N VAL A 24 -1.98 -17.09 8.78
CA VAL A 24 -3.25 -16.34 8.58
C VAL A 24 -3.93 -16.00 9.90
N ASP A 25 -3.96 -16.92 10.87
CA ASP A 25 -4.65 -16.69 12.14
C ASP A 25 -3.96 -15.63 12.99
N LEU A 26 -2.62 -15.62 12.98
CA LEU A 26 -1.85 -14.56 13.62
C LEU A 26 -2.07 -13.22 12.90
N SER A 27 -2.15 -13.22 11.57
CA SER A 27 -2.44 -12.01 10.79
C SER A 27 -3.82 -11.42 11.14
N LYS A 28 -4.85 -12.24 11.33
CA LYS A 28 -6.19 -11.79 11.72
C LYS A 28 -6.15 -11.10 13.09
N LYS A 29 -5.54 -11.76 14.08
CA LYS A 29 -5.35 -11.19 15.42
C LYS A 29 -4.62 -9.85 15.36
N ILE A 30 -3.50 -9.78 14.64
CA ILE A 30 -2.73 -8.53 14.52
C ILE A 30 -3.55 -7.44 13.81
N SER A 31 -4.33 -7.78 12.78
CA SER A 31 -5.21 -6.83 12.09
C SER A 31 -6.34 -6.31 12.99
N GLU A 32 -6.87 -7.14 13.90
CA GLU A 32 -7.86 -6.73 14.90
C GLU A 32 -7.26 -5.77 15.94
N TYR A 33 -6.07 -6.05 16.44
CA TYR A 33 -5.38 -5.16 17.40
C TYR A 33 -4.79 -3.90 16.73
N GLY A 34 -4.47 -3.96 15.44
CA GLY A 34 -3.86 -2.87 14.65
C GLY A 34 -2.39 -2.58 14.97
N HIS A 35 -1.80 -3.29 15.94
CA HIS A 35 -0.41 -3.12 16.33
C HIS A 35 0.15 -4.40 16.96
N LEU A 36 1.48 -4.50 16.96
CA LEU A 36 2.22 -5.56 17.61
C LEU A 36 3.41 -4.94 18.34
N ASN A 37 3.71 -5.43 19.54
CA ASN A 37 4.94 -5.05 20.23
C ASN A 37 6.10 -5.85 19.66
N ILE A 38 7.10 -5.17 19.13
CA ILE A 38 8.37 -5.77 18.68
C ILE A 38 9.45 -5.27 19.63
N GLY A 39 9.91 -6.15 20.52
CA GLY A 39 10.70 -5.76 21.69
C GLY A 39 9.88 -4.84 22.60
N TRP A 40 10.48 -3.73 23.03
CA TRP A 40 9.85 -2.73 23.92
C TRP A 40 9.04 -1.65 23.18
N ARG A 41 8.82 -1.80 21.86
CA ARG A 41 8.18 -0.78 21.03
C ARG A 41 6.84 -1.29 20.49
N ARG A 42 5.82 -0.44 20.58
CA ARG A 42 4.53 -0.62 19.89
C ARG A 42 4.68 -0.26 18.41
N CYS A 43 4.50 -1.24 17.54
CA CYS A 43 4.63 -1.07 16.09
C CYS A 43 3.26 -1.21 15.42
N LEU A 44 2.85 -0.17 14.68
CA LEU A 44 1.63 -0.23 13.87
C LEU A 44 1.78 -1.32 12.82
N ALA A 45 0.76 -2.16 12.71
CA ALA A 45 0.77 -3.33 11.86
C ALA A 45 -0.35 -3.21 10.82
N ASN A 46 0.02 -3.31 9.55
CA ASN A 46 -0.91 -3.27 8.44
C ASN A 46 -0.65 -4.45 7.50
N GLU A 47 -1.67 -4.90 6.79
CA GLU A 47 -1.44 -5.85 5.69
C GLU A 47 -0.53 -5.23 4.63
N TYR A 48 0.46 -6.00 4.17
CA TYR A 48 1.40 -5.54 3.16
C TYR A 48 0.89 -5.86 1.76
N TYR A 49 0.71 -4.82 0.95
CA TYR A 49 0.39 -4.93 -0.47
C TYR A 49 1.55 -4.43 -1.31
N ASN A 50 2.00 -5.22 -2.29
CA ASN A 50 3.06 -4.82 -3.21
C ASN A 50 2.50 -3.98 -4.38
N ILE A 51 1.85 -2.87 -4.06
CA ILE A 51 1.20 -2.00 -5.05
C ILE A 51 2.12 -0.82 -5.35
N ALA A 52 2.73 -0.83 -6.54
CA ALA A 52 3.49 0.31 -7.01
C ALA A 52 2.57 1.50 -7.29
N ARG A 53 2.86 2.63 -6.65
CA ARG A 53 2.21 3.92 -6.87
C ARG A 53 3.24 4.91 -7.37
N CYS A 54 2.94 5.59 -8.47
CA CYS A 54 3.87 6.51 -9.08
C CYS A 54 4.04 7.77 -8.22
N PHE A 55 5.28 8.09 -7.83
CA PHE A 55 5.58 9.29 -7.04
C PHE A 55 5.36 10.62 -7.79
N LYS A 56 5.17 10.60 -9.12
CA LYS A 56 4.90 11.79 -9.94
C LYS A 56 3.41 12.06 -10.14
N CYS A 57 2.65 11.05 -10.56
CA CYS A 57 1.24 11.22 -10.95
C CYS A 57 0.23 10.49 -10.06
N GLY A 58 0.69 9.71 -9.08
CA GLY A 58 -0.19 9.04 -8.12
C GLY A 58 -0.93 7.79 -8.62
N ARG A 59 -0.84 7.48 -9.92
CA ARG A 59 -1.46 6.29 -10.51
C ARG A 59 -0.75 5.01 -10.12
N TYR A 60 -1.49 3.90 -10.15
CA TYR A 60 -0.96 2.58 -9.84
C TYR A 60 -0.27 1.92 -11.04
N GLY A 61 0.61 0.95 -10.77
CA GLY A 61 1.18 0.05 -11.76
C GLY A 61 2.50 0.51 -12.41
N HIS A 62 2.98 1.71 -12.09
CA HIS A 62 4.29 2.20 -12.55
C HIS A 62 4.97 3.05 -11.49
N THR A 63 6.26 3.32 -11.71
CA THR A 63 7.07 4.17 -10.81
C THR A 63 7.34 5.52 -11.47
N GLN A 64 7.98 6.43 -10.74
CA GLN A 64 8.29 7.76 -11.28
C GLN A 64 9.24 7.71 -12.50
N SER A 65 10.19 6.77 -12.54
CA SER A 65 11.16 6.66 -13.64
C SER A 65 10.52 6.26 -14.96
N THR A 66 9.44 5.48 -14.92
CA THR A 66 8.70 5.03 -16.11
C THR A 66 7.42 5.84 -16.36
N CYS A 67 7.27 6.99 -15.71
CA CYS A 67 6.05 7.79 -15.76
C CYS A 67 6.03 8.73 -16.98
N GLN A 68 5.04 8.53 -17.85
CA GLN A 68 4.76 9.42 -19.00
C GLN A 68 3.73 10.51 -18.70
N ASN A 69 3.10 10.49 -17.52
CA ASN A 69 2.08 11.46 -17.14
C ASN A 69 2.68 12.74 -16.56
N SER A 70 1.89 13.81 -16.56
CA SER A 70 2.20 15.05 -15.84
C SER A 70 2.17 14.86 -14.31
N ILE A 71 2.73 15.82 -13.59
CA ILE A 71 2.68 15.86 -12.12
C ILE A 71 1.22 15.98 -11.69
N THR A 72 0.84 15.27 -10.63
CA THR A 72 -0.53 15.31 -10.10
C THR A 72 -0.52 15.34 -8.58
N CYS A 73 -1.23 16.30 -8.01
CA CYS A 73 -1.39 16.48 -6.58
C CYS A 73 -2.22 15.34 -5.98
N TYR A 74 -1.75 14.79 -4.86
CA TYR A 74 -2.41 13.67 -4.18
C TYR A 74 -3.64 14.08 -3.37
N ILE A 75 -3.82 15.39 -3.17
CA ILE A 75 -4.91 15.94 -2.37
C ILE A 75 -6.05 16.34 -3.29
N CYS A 76 -5.80 17.14 -4.32
CA CYS A 76 -6.84 17.73 -5.16
C CYS A 76 -6.81 17.30 -6.64
N ALA A 77 -5.95 16.36 -7.02
CA ALA A 77 -5.81 15.83 -8.39
C ALA A 77 -5.47 16.87 -9.49
N LYS A 78 -5.01 18.08 -9.13
CA LYS A 78 -4.53 19.13 -10.05
C LYS A 78 -3.03 19.01 -10.36
N ALA A 79 -2.54 19.76 -11.35
CA ALA A 79 -1.17 19.67 -11.86
C ALA A 79 -0.13 20.45 -11.04
N HIS A 80 0.19 19.98 -9.82
CA HIS A 80 1.26 20.51 -8.96
C HIS A 80 1.69 19.45 -7.93
N TYR A 81 2.79 19.69 -7.21
CA TYR A 81 3.22 18.79 -6.14
C TYR A 81 2.34 18.94 -4.90
N SER A 82 2.03 17.84 -4.20
CA SER A 82 1.19 17.88 -2.99
C SER A 82 1.71 18.81 -1.88
N LYS A 83 3.02 19.13 -1.87
CA LYS A 83 3.63 20.07 -0.92
C LYS A 83 3.25 21.54 -1.20
N GLU A 84 2.87 21.86 -2.42
CA GLU A 84 2.47 23.19 -2.90
C GLU A 84 0.94 23.33 -2.91
N CYS A 85 0.21 22.32 -2.42
CA CYS A 85 -1.24 22.29 -2.48
C CYS A 85 -1.86 23.12 -1.35
N ASN A 86 -2.49 24.24 -1.71
CA ASN A 86 -3.24 25.08 -0.78
C ASN A 86 -4.70 24.62 -0.58
N ASN A 87 -5.11 23.55 -1.26
CA ASN A 87 -6.48 23.04 -1.18
C ASN A 87 -6.63 22.05 -0.01
N THR A 88 -7.33 22.47 1.05
CA THR A 88 -7.61 21.64 2.23
C THR A 88 -9.02 21.04 2.25
N LEU A 89 -9.95 21.67 1.52
CA LEU A 89 -11.39 21.34 1.54
C LEU A 89 -11.79 20.40 0.39
N GLU A 90 -11.38 20.69 -0.84
CA GLU A 90 -11.80 19.93 -2.02
C GLU A 90 -10.80 18.84 -2.36
N LYS A 91 -10.89 17.73 -1.62
CA LYS A 91 -10.08 16.55 -1.88
C LYS A 91 -10.62 15.81 -3.09
N LYS A 92 -9.73 15.35 -3.97
CA LYS A 92 -10.06 14.58 -5.17
C LYS A 92 -9.05 13.47 -5.42
N CYS A 93 -9.56 12.27 -5.68
CA CYS A 93 -8.75 11.10 -5.99
C CYS A 93 -8.63 10.90 -7.51
N ILE A 94 -7.43 11.08 -8.06
CA ILE A 94 -7.18 10.91 -9.50
C ILE A 94 -7.53 9.51 -10.01
N ASN A 95 -7.28 8.46 -9.21
CA ASN A 95 -7.55 7.09 -9.61
C ASN A 95 -9.06 6.82 -9.72
N CYS A 96 -9.87 7.34 -8.79
CA CYS A 96 -11.32 7.22 -8.84
C CYS A 96 -11.92 8.04 -9.98
N LEU A 97 -11.44 9.29 -10.17
CA LEU A 97 -11.86 10.15 -11.28
C LEU A 97 -11.60 9.49 -12.64
N GLU A 98 -10.40 8.95 -12.83
CA GLU A 98 -10.04 8.28 -14.07
C GLU A 98 -10.79 6.97 -14.29
N THR A 99 -11.06 6.23 -13.22
CA THR A 99 -11.89 5.01 -13.28
C THR A 99 -13.31 5.33 -13.71
N ASN A 100 -13.90 6.40 -13.17
CA ASN A 100 -15.22 6.85 -13.56
C ASN A 100 -15.25 7.25 -15.05
N LYS A 101 -14.26 8.02 -15.52
CA LYS A 101 -14.15 8.44 -16.91
C LYS A 101 -13.93 7.26 -17.89
N LYS A 102 -13.04 6.33 -17.55
CA LYS A 102 -12.64 5.24 -18.46
C LYS A 102 -13.63 4.07 -18.48
N LEU A 103 -14.22 3.73 -17.34
CA LEU A 103 -15.06 2.54 -17.18
C LEU A 103 -16.54 2.89 -16.98
N GLY A 104 -16.93 4.16 -17.07
CA GLY A 104 -18.31 4.61 -16.86
C GLY A 104 -18.84 4.34 -15.45
N LYS A 105 -17.96 4.30 -14.44
CA LYS A 105 -18.35 4.05 -13.04
C LYS A 105 -18.72 5.34 -12.31
N THR A 106 -19.44 5.19 -11.20
CA THR A 106 -19.87 6.28 -10.31
C THR A 106 -19.22 6.16 -8.93
N LEU A 107 -17.90 5.99 -8.88
CA LEU A 107 -17.16 5.91 -7.61
C LEU A 107 -17.11 7.26 -6.91
N LYS A 108 -17.15 7.23 -5.57
CA LYS A 108 -16.86 8.37 -4.71
C LYS A 108 -15.46 8.92 -5.02
N THR A 109 -15.32 10.23 -5.24
CA THR A 109 -14.03 10.86 -5.64
C THR A 109 -13.52 11.90 -4.67
N ASP A 110 -14.34 12.33 -3.71
CA ASP A 110 -14.10 13.31 -2.67
C ASP A 110 -13.24 12.75 -1.53
N HIS A 111 -12.03 12.33 -1.86
CA HIS A 111 -11.01 11.88 -0.91
C HIS A 111 -9.60 12.05 -1.50
N CYS A 112 -8.59 12.05 -0.63
CA CYS A 112 -7.19 12.09 -1.06
C CYS A 112 -6.75 10.74 -1.65
N LEU A 113 -5.74 10.75 -2.50
CA LEU A 113 -5.14 9.54 -3.08
C LEU A 113 -4.65 8.50 -2.04
N THR A 114 -4.32 8.96 -0.83
CA THR A 114 -3.80 8.13 0.26
C THR A 114 -4.88 7.59 1.20
N ASP A 115 -6.15 7.83 0.90
CA ASP A 115 -7.27 7.34 1.70
C ASP A 115 -7.30 5.80 1.72
N PRO A 116 -7.22 5.14 2.90
CA PRO A 116 -7.35 3.69 3.02
C PRO A 116 -8.69 3.14 2.48
N GLU A 117 -9.74 3.96 2.52
CA GLU A 117 -11.09 3.59 2.09
C GLU A 117 -11.33 3.78 0.60
N CYS A 118 -10.30 4.20 -0.15
CA CYS A 118 -10.38 4.39 -1.59
C CYS A 118 -10.82 3.09 -2.31
N PRO A 119 -11.94 3.09 -3.06
CA PRO A 119 -12.44 1.91 -3.76
C PRO A 119 -11.43 1.35 -4.80
N CYS A 120 -10.70 2.24 -5.48
CA CYS A 120 -9.66 1.85 -6.43
C CYS A 120 -8.48 1.18 -5.73
N PHE A 121 -8.11 1.65 -4.53
CA PHE A 121 -7.05 1.03 -3.73
C PHE A 121 -7.47 -0.37 -3.26
N LYS A 122 -8.66 -0.50 -2.65
CA LYS A 122 -9.19 -1.79 -2.19
C LYS A 122 -9.23 -2.83 -3.31
N ARG A 123 -9.75 -2.45 -4.49
CA ARG A 123 -9.77 -3.31 -5.67
C ARG A 123 -8.37 -3.80 -6.07
N ILE A 124 -7.38 -2.91 -6.11
CA ILE A 124 -6.02 -3.29 -6.52
C ILE A 124 -5.33 -4.13 -5.43
N ALA A 125 -5.59 -3.85 -4.15
CA ALA A 125 -5.13 -4.65 -3.02
C ALA A 125 -5.67 -6.08 -3.07
N GLU A 126 -6.96 -6.25 -3.34
CA GLU A 126 -7.56 -7.58 -3.56
C GLU A 126 -6.93 -8.32 -4.74
N LEU A 127 -6.70 -7.62 -5.85
CA LEU A 127 -6.03 -8.21 -7.02
C LEU A 127 -4.59 -8.62 -6.69
N GLU A 128 -3.88 -7.85 -5.89
CA GLU A 128 -2.52 -8.18 -5.45
C GLU A 128 -2.50 -9.43 -4.55
N ILE A 129 -3.49 -9.61 -3.67
CA ILE A 129 -3.63 -10.83 -2.86
C ILE A 129 -3.86 -12.06 -3.74
N LYS A 130 -4.69 -11.93 -4.79
CA LYS A 130 -5.04 -13.04 -5.68
C LYS A 130 -3.94 -13.43 -6.67
N LYS A 131 -2.92 -12.57 -6.87
CA LYS A 131 -1.82 -12.90 -7.80
C LYS A 131 -1.11 -14.17 -7.33
N PRO A 132 -0.91 -15.16 -8.22
CA PRO A 132 -0.12 -16.34 -7.87
C PRO A 132 1.28 -15.87 -7.48
N ARG A 133 1.77 -16.31 -6.32
CA ARG A 133 3.14 -16.01 -5.88
C ARG A 133 4.08 -16.41 -7.02
N ARG A 134 4.83 -15.46 -7.58
CA ARG A 134 5.92 -15.76 -8.53
C ARG A 134 6.81 -16.80 -7.85
N ARG A 135 6.75 -18.06 -8.32
CA ARG A 135 7.61 -19.14 -7.84
C ARG A 135 9.03 -18.79 -8.28
N SER A 136 9.82 -18.21 -7.39
CA SER A 136 11.27 -18.40 -7.47
C SER A 136 11.51 -19.90 -7.28
N ASN A 137 12.08 -20.54 -8.30
CA ASN A 137 12.37 -21.98 -8.39
C ASN A 137 12.64 -22.65 -7.02
N GLN A 138 11.68 -23.43 -6.53
CA GLN A 138 11.89 -24.67 -5.79
C GLN A 138 10.55 -25.38 -5.58
N ARG A 139 10.43 -26.56 -6.19
CA ARG A 139 9.35 -27.52 -5.99
C ARG A 139 9.37 -27.99 -4.53
N LYS A 140 8.34 -27.66 -3.74
CA LYS A 140 7.76 -28.56 -2.73
C LYS A 140 6.27 -28.28 -2.65
N ILE A 141 5.48 -29.33 -2.84
CA ILE A 141 4.03 -29.36 -2.60
C ILE A 141 3.84 -28.90 -1.15
N LYS A 142 3.14 -27.78 -0.95
CA LYS A 142 2.78 -27.32 0.40
C LYS A 142 1.33 -27.67 0.65
N ASN A 143 1.11 -28.45 1.70
CA ASN A 143 -0.19 -28.74 2.28
C ASN A 143 -1.05 -27.45 2.39
N PRO A 144 -2.37 -27.55 2.15
CA PRO A 144 -3.31 -26.41 2.20
C PRO A 144 -3.39 -25.71 3.57
N LEU A 145 -2.79 -26.27 4.62
CA LEU A 145 -2.72 -25.74 6.00
C LEU A 145 -1.63 -24.68 6.25
N THR A 146 -0.88 -24.21 5.24
CA THR A 146 0.20 -23.20 5.45
C THR A 146 0.02 -21.96 4.58
N MET A 147 -1.19 -21.40 4.54
CA MET A 147 -1.38 -20.07 3.98
C MET A 147 -0.65 -19.05 4.87
N LYS A 148 0.24 -18.26 4.28
CA LYS A 148 0.99 -17.22 4.98
C LYS A 148 0.62 -15.85 4.43
N LYS A 149 0.46 -14.84 5.28
CA LYS A 149 0.24 -13.44 4.90
C LYS A 149 1.49 -12.61 5.15
N LYS A 150 1.64 -11.52 4.40
CA LYS A 150 2.70 -10.53 4.64
C LYS A 150 2.08 -9.33 5.34
N MET A 151 2.68 -8.92 6.44
CA MET A 151 2.30 -7.74 7.21
C MET A 151 3.46 -6.76 7.28
N CYS A 152 3.17 -5.48 7.19
CA CYS A 152 4.10 -4.38 7.29
C CYS A 152 4.00 -3.78 8.70
N PHE A 153 5.14 -3.65 9.37
CA PHE A 153 5.26 -3.07 10.71
C PHE A 153 6.08 -1.80 10.63
N SER A 154 5.47 -0.68 10.99
CA SER A 154 6.18 0.60 11.10
C SER A 154 7.01 0.58 12.38
N VAL A 155 8.33 0.57 12.22
CA VAL A 155 9.30 0.47 13.33
C VAL A 155 10.08 1.77 13.49
N CYS A 156 10.30 2.13 14.75
CA CYS A 156 11.31 3.11 15.13
C CYS A 156 12.41 2.34 15.86
N PHE A 157 13.56 2.18 15.23
CA PHE A 157 14.77 1.60 15.81
C PHE A 157 15.43 2.61 16.76
#